data_AF-A0A952DE41-F1
#
_entry.id   AF-A0A952DE41-F1
#
_cell.length_a   1.000
_cell.length_b   1.000
_cell.length_c   1.000
_cell.angle_alpha   90.00
_cell.angle_beta   90.00
_cell.angle_gamma   90.00
#
_symmetry.space_group_name_H-M   'P 1'
#
loop_
_entity.id
_entity.type
_entity.pdbx_description
1 polymer ?
#
loop_
_entity_poly.entity_id
_entity_poly.type
_entity_poly.pdbx_seq_one_letter_code
_entity_poly.pdbx_strand_id
1 'polypeptide(L)'
;MHDEHEEGHLHHNEADDNTIMLDNGKKWVVDAPMMENIKAMEDELSKFNGKTDADYNKLSKSLQTHLDELTSKCTMKGLAHDELHKWLLPFIDLVNAFAQSTDMQVRDSQLKEINTSLEIFHHYFE
;
A
#
# COMPACT_ATOMS: atom_id res chain seq x y z
N MET A 1 36.99 -38.86 14.35
CA MET A 1 36.84 -38.54 12.91
C MET A 1 35.36 -38.29 12.72
N HIS A 2 34.95 -37.05 12.96
CA HIS A 2 34.43 -36.13 11.91
C HIS A 2 33.41 -36.84 11.00
N ASP A 3 32.13 -36.50 11.12
CA ASP A 3 31.60 -35.39 10.32
C ASP A 3 30.21 -34.97 10.84
N GLU A 4 30.09 -33.68 11.14
CA GLU A 4 28.83 -32.95 11.25
C GLU A 4 28.14 -32.91 9.88
N HIS A 5 26.81 -33.00 9.87
CA HIS A 5 26.04 -32.49 8.74
C HIS A 5 24.85 -31.71 9.29
N GLU A 6 25.12 -30.44 9.59
CA GLU A 6 24.14 -29.36 9.54
C GLU A 6 23.72 -29.10 8.08
N GLU A 7 22.63 -28.35 7.95
CA GLU A 7 22.18 -27.60 6.76
C GLU A 7 21.39 -28.41 5.70
N GLY A 8 20.19 -28.02 5.27
CA GLY A 8 19.46 -26.77 5.50
C GLY A 8 17.96 -26.96 5.32
N HIS A 9 17.20 -26.36 6.23
CA HIS A 9 15.78 -26.10 6.04
C HIS A 9 15.62 -25.17 4.83
N LEU A 10 15.21 -25.75 3.69
CA LEU A 10 14.83 -25.01 2.50
C LEU A 10 13.57 -24.20 2.81
N HIS A 11 13.80 -22.91 3.00
CA HIS A 11 12.82 -21.86 3.24
C HIS A 11 12.49 -21.21 1.89
N HIS A 12 11.43 -21.66 1.21
CA HIS A 12 10.76 -21.00 0.07
C HIS A 12 9.73 -21.99 -0.47
N ASN A 13 8.46 -21.70 -0.74
CA ASN A 13 7.74 -20.45 -0.80
C ASN A 13 6.29 -20.89 -0.55
N GLU A 14 5.72 -20.62 0.63
CA GLU A 14 4.29 -20.35 0.65
C GLU A 14 4.17 -19.10 -0.21
N ALA A 15 3.65 -19.28 -1.43
CA ALA A 15 3.28 -18.16 -2.25
C ALA A 15 2.26 -17.37 -1.42
N ASP A 16 2.74 -16.34 -0.72
CA ASP A 16 1.92 -15.28 -0.18
C ASP A 16 1.11 -14.80 -1.37
N ASP A 17 -0.17 -15.21 -1.44
CA ASP A 17 -1.08 -14.94 -2.56
C ASP A 17 -1.23 -13.42 -2.80
N ASN A 18 -0.78 -12.61 -1.82
CA ASN A 18 -0.74 -11.14 -1.83
C ASN A 18 0.61 -10.54 -2.27
N THR A 19 1.62 -11.34 -2.63
CA THR A 19 2.90 -10.80 -3.11
C THR A 19 2.73 -10.26 -4.53
N ILE A 20 3.01 -8.97 -4.71
CA ILE A 20 2.98 -8.30 -6.02
C ILE A 20 4.21 -8.74 -6.82
N MET A 21 4.01 -9.17 -8.07
CA MET A 21 5.08 -9.59 -8.96
C MET A 21 5.37 -8.52 -10.01
N LEU A 22 6.62 -8.40 -10.48
CA LEU A 22 6.95 -7.53 -11.61
C LEU A 22 6.52 -8.17 -12.94
N ASP A 23 6.06 -7.36 -13.90
CA ASP A 23 5.75 -7.79 -15.26
C ASP A 23 7.04 -8.13 -16.02
N ASN A 24 7.53 -9.36 -15.88
CA ASN A 24 8.77 -9.83 -16.49
C ASN A 24 9.97 -8.89 -16.16
N GLY A 25 10.03 -8.41 -14.92
CA GLY A 25 11.04 -7.46 -14.43
C GLY A 25 10.71 -5.98 -14.67
N LYS A 26 9.53 -5.66 -15.19
CA LYS A 26 9.04 -4.29 -15.39
C LYS A 26 7.93 -3.95 -14.41
N LYS A 27 7.71 -2.67 -14.18
CA LYS A 27 6.61 -2.19 -13.36
C LYS A 27 5.30 -2.22 -14.15
N TRP A 28 4.20 -2.35 -13.43
CA TRP A 28 2.86 -2.31 -13.98
C TRP A 28 2.47 -0.87 -14.30
N VAL A 29 2.08 -0.63 -15.55
CA VAL A 29 1.57 0.67 -15.97
C VAL A 29 0.16 0.84 -15.42
N VAL A 30 -0.05 1.91 -14.65
CA VAL A 30 -1.39 2.30 -14.17
C VAL A 30 -1.93 3.49 -14.97
N ASP A 31 -3.24 3.70 -14.91
CA ASP A 31 -3.85 4.85 -15.59
C ASP A 31 -3.39 6.19 -14.96
N ALA A 32 -3.31 7.25 -15.77
CA ALA A 32 -2.90 8.58 -15.30
C ALA A 32 -3.72 9.10 -14.09
N PRO A 33 -5.07 8.93 -14.04
CA PRO A 33 -5.86 9.30 -12.87
C PRO A 33 -5.50 8.50 -11.62
N MET A 34 -5.00 7.27 -11.75
CA MET A 34 -4.49 6.48 -10.62
C MET A 34 -3.26 7.18 -10.03
N MET A 35 -2.27 7.47 -10.88
CA MET A 35 -1.04 8.16 -10.47
C MET A 35 -1.30 9.54 -9.88
N GLU A 36 -2.27 10.29 -10.41
CA GLU A 36 -2.66 11.60 -9.86
C GLU A 36 -3.21 11.49 -8.44
N ASN A 37 -4.05 10.49 -8.16
CA ASN A 37 -4.57 10.26 -6.81
C ASN A 37 -3.47 9.79 -5.85
N ILE A 38 -2.59 8.90 -6.29
CA ILE A 38 -1.44 8.43 -5.48
C ILE A 38 -0.54 9.62 -5.11
N LYS A 39 -0.17 10.47 -6.08
CA LYS A 39 0.62 11.67 -5.82
C LYS A 39 -0.09 12.67 -4.91
N ALA A 40 -1.40 12.82 -5.04
CA ALA A 40 -2.18 13.68 -4.15
C ALA A 40 -2.13 13.16 -2.71
N MET A 41 -2.31 11.85 -2.49
CA MET A 41 -2.19 11.23 -1.17
C MET A 41 -0.79 11.41 -0.58
N GLU A 42 0.27 11.21 -1.38
CA GLU A 42 1.66 11.44 -0.96
C GLU A 42 1.92 12.90 -0.57
N ASP A 43 1.41 13.84 -1.36
CA ASP A 43 1.55 15.27 -1.09
C ASP A 43 0.83 15.66 0.21
N GLU A 44 -0.36 15.11 0.46
CA GLU A 44 -1.08 15.31 1.71
C GLU A 44 -0.34 14.72 2.92
N LEU A 45 0.20 13.50 2.78
CA LEU A 45 1.01 12.84 3.82
C LEU A 45 2.30 13.62 4.11
N SER A 46 2.97 14.11 3.06
CA SER A 46 4.19 14.90 3.19
C SER A 46 3.96 16.26 3.88
N LYS A 47 2.80 16.88 3.63
CA LYS A 47 2.40 18.15 4.26
C LYS A 47 1.74 17.95 5.62
N PHE A 48 1.36 16.73 5.96
CA PHE A 48 0.67 16.43 7.19
C PHE A 48 1.57 16.70 8.40
N ASN A 49 1.14 17.63 9.25
CA ASN A 49 1.78 17.97 10.52
C ASN A 49 0.79 17.96 11.69
N GLY A 50 -0.33 17.24 11.49
CA GLY A 50 -1.45 17.20 12.42
C GLY A 50 -1.04 16.71 13.81
N LYS A 51 -1.62 17.34 14.84
CA LYS A 51 -1.37 16.99 16.25
C LYS A 51 -2.66 16.68 17.00
N THR A 52 -3.80 16.90 16.36
CA THR A 52 -5.12 16.72 16.95
C THR A 52 -5.88 15.64 16.22
N ASP A 53 -6.81 15.00 16.91
CA ASP A 53 -7.70 14.01 16.32
C ASP A 53 -8.43 14.53 15.07
N ALA A 54 -8.81 15.81 15.07
CA ALA A 54 -9.45 16.45 13.93
C ALA A 54 -8.54 16.51 12.68
N ASP A 55 -7.23 16.72 12.87
CA ASP A 55 -6.27 16.74 11.75
C ASP A 55 -6.14 15.34 11.13
N TYR A 56 -5.96 14.33 11.97
CA TYR A 56 -5.89 12.93 11.53
C TYR A 56 -7.17 12.48 10.83
N ASN A 57 -8.33 12.87 11.37
CA ASN A 57 -9.64 12.61 10.75
C ASN A 57 -9.81 13.34 9.41
N LYS A 58 -9.21 14.52 9.25
CA LYS A 58 -9.23 15.24 7.97
C LYS A 58 -8.36 14.51 6.94
N LEU A 59 -7.14 14.11 7.32
CA LEU A 59 -6.26 13.35 6.45
C LEU A 59 -6.89 12.01 6.05
N SER A 60 -7.43 11.26 7.01
CA SER A 60 -8.03 9.95 6.75
C SER A 60 -9.23 10.02 5.81
N LYS A 61 -10.05 11.07 5.91
CA LYS A 61 -11.15 11.32 4.96
C LYS A 61 -10.64 11.65 3.57
N SER A 62 -9.55 12.40 3.46
CA SER A 62 -8.96 12.73 2.17
C SER A 62 -8.39 11.48 1.49
N LEU A 63 -7.62 10.68 2.23
CA LEU A 63 -7.10 9.39 1.75
C LEU A 63 -8.23 8.44 1.33
N GLN A 64 -9.31 8.34 2.11
CA GLN A 64 -10.51 7.55 1.73
C GLN A 64 -11.17 8.09 0.46
N THR A 65 -11.24 9.40 0.29
CA THR A 65 -11.81 10.00 -0.93
C THR A 65 -10.99 9.63 -2.15
N HIS A 66 -9.67 9.69 -2.04
CA HIS A 66 -8.78 9.26 -3.10
C HIS A 66 -8.91 7.76 -3.38
N LEU A 67 -9.01 6.90 -2.35
CA LEU A 67 -9.25 5.47 -2.53
C LEU A 67 -10.59 5.15 -3.21
N ASP A 68 -11.65 5.87 -2.87
CA ASP A 68 -12.96 5.72 -3.51
C ASP A 68 -12.88 6.10 -5.00
N GLU A 69 -12.14 7.15 -5.33
CA GLU A 69 -11.85 7.53 -6.72
C GLU A 69 -11.03 6.46 -7.45
N LEU A 70 -10.04 5.85 -6.79
CA LEU A 70 -9.22 4.79 -7.37
C LEU A 70 -10.06 3.54 -7.68
N THR A 71 -10.88 3.10 -6.73
CA THR A 71 -11.75 1.93 -6.89
C THR A 71 -12.86 2.18 -7.91
N SER A 72 -13.41 3.40 -7.96
CA SER A 72 -14.43 3.81 -8.92
C SER A 72 -13.89 3.95 -10.36
N LYS A 73 -12.63 4.36 -10.51
CA LYS A 73 -11.95 4.48 -11.82
C LYS A 73 -11.27 3.19 -12.27
N CYS A 74 -11.48 2.08 -11.56
CA CYS A 74 -10.90 0.80 -11.90
C CYS A 74 -11.59 0.21 -13.14
N THR A 75 -11.22 0.71 -14.32
CA THR A 75 -11.68 0.21 -15.63
C THR A 75 -10.69 -0.75 -16.27
N MET A 76 -9.51 -0.90 -15.67
CA MET A 76 -8.45 -1.78 -16.14
C MET A 76 -8.86 -3.24 -16.00
N LYS A 77 -8.43 -4.08 -16.94
CA LYS A 77 -8.61 -5.54 -16.90
C LYS A 77 -7.30 -6.22 -17.27
N GLY A 78 -7.04 -7.38 -16.67
CA GLY A 78 -5.84 -8.18 -16.91
C GLY A 78 -4.90 -8.18 -15.70
N LEU A 79 -3.69 -8.71 -15.89
CA LEU A 79 -2.76 -8.97 -14.78
C LEU A 79 -2.41 -7.72 -13.97
N ALA A 80 -2.24 -6.57 -14.61
CA ALA A 80 -1.98 -5.29 -13.91
C ALA A 80 -3.08 -4.95 -12.89
N HIS A 81 -4.34 -5.28 -13.20
CA HIS A 81 -5.47 -5.06 -12.31
C HIS A 81 -5.45 -6.03 -11.12
N ASP A 82 -5.17 -7.31 -11.37
CA ASP A 82 -5.07 -8.32 -10.31
C ASP A 82 -3.92 -7.99 -9.34
N GLU A 83 -2.75 -7.63 -9.88
CA GLU A 83 -1.60 -7.21 -9.09
C GLU A 83 -1.86 -5.90 -8.34
N LEU A 84 -2.56 -4.94 -8.98
CA LEU A 84 -2.99 -3.72 -8.31
C LEU A 84 -3.94 -4.03 -7.16
N HIS A 85 -4.87 -4.97 -7.30
CA HIS A 85 -5.79 -5.36 -6.24
C HIS A 85 -5.09 -5.99 -5.04
N LYS A 86 -4.03 -6.78 -5.27
CA LYS A 86 -3.18 -7.32 -4.18
C LYS A 86 -2.58 -6.23 -3.31
N TRP A 87 -2.22 -5.09 -3.92
CA TRP A 87 -1.76 -3.91 -3.19
C TRP A 87 -2.90 -3.08 -2.61
N LEU A 88 -3.94 -2.84 -3.39
CA LEU A 88 -5.02 -1.91 -3.09
C LEU A 88 -5.90 -2.42 -1.94
N LEU A 89 -6.18 -3.72 -1.87
CA LEU A 89 -6.99 -4.30 -0.78
C LEU A 89 -6.39 -4.05 0.62
N PRO A 90 -5.14 -4.46 0.91
CA PRO A 90 -4.54 -4.17 2.22
C PRO A 90 -4.35 -2.66 2.44
N PHE A 91 -4.12 -1.87 1.39
CA PHE A 91 -4.00 -0.41 1.51
C PHE A 91 -5.34 0.26 1.91
N ILE A 92 -6.46 -0.19 1.33
CA ILE A 92 -7.80 0.28 1.72
C ILE A 92 -8.09 -0.06 3.18
N ASP A 93 -7.80 -1.29 3.60
CA ASP A 93 -8.02 -1.71 4.99
C ASP A 93 -7.17 -0.87 5.95
N LEU A 94 -5.90 -0.63 5.61
CA LEU A 94 -5.00 0.22 6.37
C LEU A 94 -5.50 1.65 6.54
N VAL A 95 -5.96 2.30 5.45
CA VAL A 95 -6.51 3.66 5.50
C VAL A 95 -7.83 3.70 6.27
N ASN A 96 -8.66 2.66 6.14
CA ASN A 96 -9.91 2.55 6.89
C ASN A 96 -9.65 2.36 8.40
N ALA A 97 -8.68 1.52 8.75
CA ALA A 97 -8.22 1.35 10.13
C ALA A 97 -7.62 2.64 10.69
N PHE A 98 -6.89 3.41 9.88
CA PHE A 98 -6.39 4.74 10.24
C PHE A 98 -7.51 5.74 10.52
N ALA A 99 -8.59 5.70 9.72
CA ALA A 99 -9.77 6.53 9.92
C ALA A 99 -10.56 6.18 11.19
N GLN A 100 -10.65 4.89 11.52
CA GLN A 100 -11.40 4.40 12.67
C GLN A 100 -10.61 4.46 13.99
N SER A 101 -9.28 4.44 13.92
CA SER A 101 -8.43 4.55 15.10
C SER A 101 -8.62 5.90 15.78
N THR A 102 -8.67 5.92 17.10
CA THR A 102 -8.69 7.13 17.94
C THR A 102 -7.39 7.30 18.75
N ASP A 103 -6.51 6.30 18.70
CA ASP A 103 -5.23 6.29 19.39
C ASP A 103 -4.16 6.95 18.51
N MET A 104 -3.52 8.01 19.03
CA MET A 104 -2.51 8.75 18.28
C MET A 104 -1.26 7.91 17.96
N GLN A 105 -0.87 7.01 18.85
CA GLN A 105 0.28 6.14 18.62
C GLN A 105 -0.01 5.13 17.52
N VAL A 106 -1.21 4.53 17.53
CA VAL A 106 -1.67 3.64 16.46
C VAL A 106 -1.75 4.38 15.13
N ARG A 107 -2.30 5.60 15.13
CA ARG A 107 -2.38 6.44 13.93
C ARG A 107 -1.01 6.81 13.37
N ASP A 108 -0.02 7.11 14.21
CA ASP A 108 1.35 7.38 13.77
C ASP A 108 1.99 6.15 13.12
N SER A 109 1.81 4.97 13.71
CA SER A 109 2.24 3.71 13.10
C SER A 109 1.57 3.46 11.76
N GLN A 110 0.24 3.60 11.70
CA GLN A 110 -0.52 3.43 10.45
C GLN A 110 -0.10 4.45 9.38
N LEU A 111 0.19 5.69 9.76
CA LEU A 111 0.70 6.71 8.83
C LEU A 111 2.04 6.28 8.21
N LYS A 112 2.93 5.67 9.00
CA LYS A 112 4.19 5.09 8.49
C LYS A 112 3.92 3.92 7.56
N GLU A 113 3.00 3.03 7.92
CA GLU A 113 2.59 1.90 7.06
C GLU A 113 1.99 2.38 5.74
N ILE A 114 1.22 3.47 5.75
CA ILE A 114 0.64 4.09 4.55
C ILE A 114 1.76 4.60 3.64
N ASN A 115 2.75 5.31 4.21
CA ASN A 115 3.92 5.76 3.46
C ASN A 115 4.70 4.58 2.86
N THR A 116 4.98 3.54 3.65
CA THR A 116 5.65 2.32 3.17
C THR A 116 4.86 1.66 2.05
N SER A 117 3.52 1.60 2.16
CA SER A 117 2.67 1.04 1.12
C SER A 117 2.76 1.83 -0.18
N LEU A 118 2.88 3.16 -0.12
CA LEU A 118 3.09 4.00 -1.30
C LEU A 118 4.48 3.79 -1.91
N GLU A 119 5.51 3.57 -1.11
CA GLU A 119 6.84 3.19 -1.63
C GLU A 119 6.81 1.83 -2.33
N ILE A 120 6.09 0.85 -1.77
CA ILE A 120 5.83 -0.44 -2.42
C ILE A 120 5.12 -0.21 -3.75
N PHE A 121 4.09 0.64 -3.79
CA PHE A 121 3.41 0.98 -5.03
C PHE A 121 4.39 1.50 -6.08
N HIS A 122 5.23 2.49 -5.76
CA HIS A 122 6.24 3.02 -6.70
C HIS A 122 7.31 1.99 -7.09
N HIS A 123 7.51 0.94 -6.30
CA HIS A 123 8.42 -0.14 -6.65
C HIS A 123 7.85 -1.03 -7.76
N TYR A 124 6.56 -1.34 -7.70
CA TYR A 124 5.89 -2.29 -8.59
C TYR A 124 5.08 -1.65 -9.72
N PHE A 125 4.69 -0.38 -9.59
CA PHE A 125 3.81 0.34 -10.52
C PHE A 125 4.45 1.64 -11.02
N GLU A 126 4.10 2.06 -12.23
CA GLU A 126 4.54 3.32 -12.86
C GLU A 126 3.44 4.03 -13.66
#